data_AF-A0A4R2BFD9-F1
#
_entry.id   AF-A0A4R2BFD9-F1
#
_cell.length_a   1.000
_cell.length_b   1.000
_cell.length_c   1.000
_cell.angle_alpha   90.00
_cell.angle_beta   90.00
_cell.angle_gamma   90.00
#
_symmetry.space_group_name_H-M   'P 1'
#
loop_
_entity.id
_entity.type
_entity.pdbx_description
1 polymer ?
#
loop_
_entity_poly.entity_id
_entity_poly.type
_entity_poly.pdbx_seq_one_letter_code
_entity_poly.pdbx_strand_id
1 'polypeptide(L)'
;MAILIRTITYLNVVIFLNLSSFSFIEEPITHIFPPIYEGLGLPELSNYVEMNFIFTFTMGKKQYNGSGIVRKLIKSKELKIILNKIQGIGPVKENILKNLLIAEVEPLLPPIMNNKQRKNITVYHQDFTRQKD
;
A
#
# COMPACT_ATOMS: atom_id res chain seq x y z
N MET A 1 -20.20 0.10 7.46
CA MET A 1 -18.81 0.37 7.87
C MET A 1 -18.41 -0.68 8.91
N ALA A 2 -17.49 -1.58 8.58
CA ALA A 2 -16.97 -2.57 9.52
C ALA A 2 -15.62 -2.07 10.04
N ILE A 3 -15.51 -1.89 11.36
CA ILE A 3 -14.26 -1.51 12.03
C ILE A 3 -13.64 -2.82 12.53
N LEU A 4 -12.55 -3.25 11.91
CA LEU A 4 -11.76 -4.39 12.36
C LEU A 4 -10.74 -3.87 13.38
N ILE A 5 -10.87 -4.26 14.65
CA ILE A 5 -9.90 -3.96 15.70
C ILE A 5 -9.12 -5.25 15.95
N ARG A 6 -7.87 -5.32 15.48
CA ARG A 6 -6.93 -6.40 15.82
C ARG A 6 -5.64 -5.79 16.37
N THR A 7 -5.27 -6.25 17.56
CA THR A 7 -4.06 -5.83 18.26
C THR A 7 -2.94 -6.80 17.89
N ILE A 8 -1.94 -6.34 17.13
CA ILE A 8 -0.77 -7.15 16.75
C ILE A 8 0.47 -6.53 17.38
N THR A 9 1.18 -7.32 18.19
CA THR A 9 2.40 -6.88 18.91
C THR A 9 3.62 -7.48 18.24
N TYR A 10 4.53 -6.66 17.73
CA TYR A 10 5.84 -7.10 17.24
C TYR A 10 6.92 -6.84 18.30
N LEU A 11 7.58 -7.89 18.76
CA LEU A 11 8.62 -7.81 19.80
C LEU A 11 10.01 -7.83 19.16
N ASN A 12 10.54 -6.65 18.82
CA ASN A 12 11.97 -6.44 18.57
C ASN A 12 12.47 -5.38 19.55
N VAL A 13 12.79 -5.84 20.77
CA VAL A 13 13.59 -5.30 21.90
C VAL A 13 13.50 -3.79 22.29
N VAL A 14 13.07 -2.83 21.47
CA VAL A 14 13.10 -1.39 21.85
C VAL A 14 11.86 -0.59 21.40
N ILE A 15 11.00 -1.12 20.52
CA ILE A 15 9.91 -0.33 19.92
C ILE A 15 8.59 -1.08 19.99
N PHE A 16 7.73 -0.68 20.94
CA PHE A 16 6.33 -1.10 20.97
C PHE A 16 5.54 -0.28 19.96
N LEU A 17 5.22 -0.90 18.82
CA LEU A 17 4.32 -0.35 17.81
C LEU A 17 3.09 -1.25 17.74
N ASN A 18 1.91 -0.64 17.86
CA ASN A 18 0.65 -1.38 17.87
C ASN A 18 -0.38 -0.65 17.02
N LEU A 19 -0.98 -1.37 16.07
CA LEU A 19 -1.97 -0.81 15.18
C LEU A 19 -3.33 -0.84 15.88
N SER A 20 -3.96 0.32 16.03
CA SER A 20 -5.25 0.46 16.73
C SER A 20 -6.43 0.44 15.77
N SER A 21 -6.23 0.92 14.54
CA SER A 21 -7.27 0.92 13.51
C SER A 21 -6.68 0.95 12.12
N PHE A 22 -7.38 0.35 11.17
CA PHE A 22 -7.05 0.35 9.75
C PHE A 22 -8.35 0.35 8.93
N SER A 23 -8.40 1.20 7.91
CA SER A 23 -9.55 1.28 7.00
C SER A 23 -9.13 1.69 5.59
N PHE A 24 -9.69 1.04 4.59
CA PHE A 24 -9.67 1.54 3.21
C PHE A 24 -10.63 2.72 3.05
N ILE A 25 -10.22 3.73 2.30
CA ILE A 25 -10.99 4.98 2.12
C ILE A 25 -11.76 4.96 0.80
N GLU A 26 -11.23 4.26 -0.19
CA GLU A 26 -11.71 4.31 -1.57
C GLU A 26 -11.83 2.90 -2.16
N GLU A 27 -12.54 2.81 -3.29
CA GLU A 27 -12.64 1.59 -4.07
C GLU A 27 -11.29 1.23 -4.73
N PRO A 28 -11.03 -0.08 -4.96
CA PRO A 28 -9.84 -0.51 -5.68
C PRO A 28 -9.79 0.04 -7.12
N ILE A 29 -8.68 0.70 -7.43
CA ILE A 29 -8.38 1.18 -8.77
C ILE A 29 -7.44 0.19 -9.44
N THR A 30 -7.81 -0.31 -10.61
CA THR A 30 -6.95 -1.15 -11.44
C THR A 30 -6.26 -0.30 -12.48
N HIS A 31 -4.95 -0.26 -12.40
CA HIS A 31 -4.08 0.37 -13.38
C HIS A 31 -3.70 -0.65 -14.44
N ILE A 32 -4.14 -0.39 -15.67
CA ILE A 32 -3.92 -1.25 -16.83
C ILE A 32 -2.87 -0.60 -17.71
N PHE A 33 -1.73 -1.26 -17.87
CA PHE A 33 -0.70 -0.91 -18.82
C PHE A 33 -1.10 -1.43 -20.20
N PRO A 34 -0.93 -0.61 -21.25
CA PRO A 34 -1.04 -1.07 -22.62
C PRO A 34 -0.12 -2.29 -22.89
N PRO A 35 -0.58 -3.27 -23.71
CA PRO A 35 0.21 -4.47 -24.04
C PRO A 35 1.61 -4.17 -24.61
N ILE A 36 1.80 -3.01 -25.25
CA ILE A 36 3.11 -2.55 -25.75
C ILE A 36 4.18 -2.49 -24.64
N TYR A 37 3.80 -2.37 -23.37
CA TYR A 37 4.72 -2.36 -22.24
C TYR A 37 5.01 -3.77 -21.67
N GLU A 38 4.12 -4.75 -21.87
CA GLU A 38 4.26 -6.10 -21.31
C GLU A 38 5.42 -6.89 -21.94
N GLY A 39 5.88 -6.50 -23.13
CA GLY A 39 7.01 -7.11 -23.84
C GLY A 39 8.40 -6.58 -23.44
N LEU A 40 8.48 -5.55 -22.59
CA LEU A 40 9.75 -4.91 -22.21
C LEU A 40 10.48 -5.60 -21.04
N GLY A 41 9.86 -6.61 -20.43
CA GLY A 41 10.46 -7.33 -19.29
C GLY A 41 10.62 -6.49 -18.02
N LEU A 42 10.00 -5.32 -17.94
CA LEU A 42 10.07 -4.41 -16.80
C LEU A 42 8.95 -4.75 -15.80
N PRO A 43 9.27 -5.30 -14.60
CA PRO A 43 8.26 -5.67 -13.61
C PRO A 43 7.44 -4.46 -13.10
N GLU A 44 8.04 -3.28 -13.19
CA GLU A 44 7.44 -2.00 -12.80
C GLU A 44 6.32 -1.55 -13.75
N LEU A 45 6.33 -2.04 -15.00
CA LEU A 45 5.31 -1.78 -16.03
C LEU A 45 4.31 -2.93 -16.13
N SER A 46 3.89 -3.44 -14.98
CA SER A 46 2.87 -4.49 -14.88
C SER A 46 1.59 -3.93 -14.31
N ASN A 47 0.45 -4.45 -14.77
CA ASN A 47 -0.86 -4.13 -14.24
C ASN A 47 -0.87 -4.29 -12.71
N TYR A 48 -1.43 -3.30 -12.01
CA TYR A 48 -1.52 -3.31 -10.55
C TYR A 48 -2.86 -2.80 -10.08
N VAL A 49 -3.23 -3.22 -8.87
CA VAL A 49 -4.37 -2.67 -8.13
C VAL A 49 -3.84 -1.78 -7.03
N GLU A 50 -4.46 -0.61 -6.88
CA GLU A 50 -4.09 0.40 -5.91
C GLU A 50 -5.29 0.80 -5.05
N MET A 51 -5.05 1.04 -3.76
CA MET A 51 -6.05 1.54 -2.82
C MET A 51 -5.44 2.43 -1.76
N ASN A 52 -6.16 3.51 -1.47
CA ASN A 52 -5.88 4.41 -0.36
C ASN A 52 -6.41 3.85 0.96
N PHE A 53 -5.61 3.96 2.01
CA PHE A 53 -5.99 3.57 3.36
C PHE A 53 -5.54 4.60 4.40
N ILE A 54 -6.26 4.62 5.51
CA ILE A 54 -5.89 5.32 6.73
C ILE A 54 -5.69 4.31 7.85
N PHE A 55 -4.84 4.67 8.79
CA PHE A 55 -4.58 3.86 9.96
C PHE A 55 -4.20 4.74 11.14
N THR A 56 -4.36 4.16 12.32
CA THR A 56 -3.91 4.75 13.56
C THR A 56 -3.08 3.70 14.27
N PHE A 57 -1.97 4.12 14.85
CA PHE A 57 -1.10 3.26 15.63
C PHE A 57 -0.59 3.98 16.87
N THR A 58 -0.19 3.22 17.85
CA THR A 58 0.49 3.70 19.05
C THR A 58 1.95 3.31 18.99
N MET A 59 2.80 4.23 19.44
CA MET A 59 4.22 3.99 19.66
C MET A 59 4.57 4.47 21.07
N GLY A 60 4.83 3.52 21.97
CA GLY A 60 4.92 3.81 23.41
C GLY A 60 3.60 4.38 23.95
N LYS A 61 3.62 5.61 24.47
CA LYS A 61 2.44 6.32 25.00
C LYS A 61 1.78 7.28 24.01
N LYS A 62 2.34 7.43 22.81
CA LYS A 62 1.86 8.39 21.80
C LYS A 62 1.04 7.68 20.74
N GLN A 63 -0.05 8.31 20.33
CA GLN A 63 -0.88 7.87 19.21
C GLN A 63 -0.54 8.69 17.96
N TYR A 64 -0.53 8.02 16.82
CA TYR A 64 -0.19 8.59 15.52
C TYR A 64 -1.24 8.17 14.50
N ASN A 65 -1.60 9.11 13.65
CA ASN A 65 -2.43 8.85 12.48
C ASN A 65 -1.53 8.83 11.24
N GLY A 66 -1.84 7.92 10.33
CA GLY A 66 -1.15 7.79 9.07
C GLY A 66 -2.13 7.49 7.94
N SER A 67 -1.65 7.74 6.74
CA SER A 67 -2.31 7.31 5.52
C SER A 67 -1.27 6.79 4.55
N GLY A 68 -1.73 5.96 3.63
CA GLY A 68 -0.87 5.36 2.64
C GLY A 68 -1.65 4.69 1.54
N ILE A 69 -0.89 4.06 0.67
CA ILE A 69 -1.35 3.39 -0.51
C ILE A 69 -0.88 1.94 -0.44
N VAL A 70 -1.80 1.00 -0.59
CA VAL A 70 -1.43 -0.38 -0.92
C VAL A 70 -1.44 -0.54 -2.42
N ARG A 71 -0.37 -1.11 -2.95
CA ARG A 71 -0.26 -1.50 -4.36
C ARG A 71 0.03 -2.98 -4.46
N LYS A 72 -0.76 -3.71 -5.24
CA LYS A 72 -0.53 -5.12 -5.53
C LYS A 72 -0.37 -5.35 -7.03
N LEU A 73 0.79 -5.85 -7.42
CA LEU A 73 1.08 -6.21 -8.80
C LEU A 73 0.31 -7.49 -9.17
N ILE A 74 -0.40 -7.49 -10.30
CA ILE A 74 -1.26 -8.60 -10.70
C ILE A 74 -0.42 -9.82 -11.09
N LYS A 75 0.66 -9.61 -11.85
CA LYS A 75 1.49 -10.70 -12.40
C LYS A 75 2.40 -11.34 -11.34
N SER A 76 3.16 -10.55 -10.59
CA SER A 76 4.08 -11.05 -9.55
C SER A 76 3.40 -11.33 -8.22
N LYS A 77 2.16 -10.86 -8.02
CA LYS A 77 1.43 -10.86 -6.74
C LYS A 77 2.16 -10.09 -5.62
N GLU A 78 3.23 -9.36 -5.96
CA GLU A 78 4.00 -8.56 -5.02
C GLU A 78 3.13 -7.44 -4.44
N LEU A 79 3.25 -7.25 -3.13
CA LEU A 79 2.53 -6.24 -2.39
C LEU A 79 3.50 -5.17 -1.88
N LYS A 80 3.16 -3.92 -2.15
CA LYS A 80 3.92 -2.74 -1.73
C LYS A 80 3.03 -1.82 -0.92
N ILE A 81 3.60 -1.28 0.15
CA ILE A 81 2.98 -0.23 0.96
C ILE A 81 3.79 1.05 0.82
N ILE A 82 3.12 2.10 0.35
CA ILE A 82 3.68 3.44 0.20
C ILE A 82 3.04 4.29 1.30
N LEU A 83 3.83 4.74 2.27
CA LEU A 83 3.34 5.55 3.38
C LEU A 83 3.55 7.03 3.08
N ASN A 84 2.55 7.84 3.45
CA ASN A 84 2.77 9.28 3.55
C ASN A 84 3.72 9.57 4.72
N LYS A 85 4.49 10.66 4.62
CA LYS A 85 5.48 11.03 5.64
C LYS A 85 4.78 11.26 6.98
N ILE A 86 5.16 10.47 8.00
CA ILE A 86 4.69 10.64 9.37
C ILE A 86 5.76 11.38 10.17
N GLN A 87 5.44 12.57 10.69
CA GLN A 87 6.39 13.35 11.47
C GLN A 87 6.84 12.58 12.73
N GLY A 88 8.14 12.63 13.02
CA GLY A 88 8.74 11.97 14.19
C GLY A 88 8.95 10.46 14.04
N ILE A 89 8.69 9.89 12.85
CA ILE A 89 8.99 8.49 12.52
C ILE A 89 10.19 8.46 11.56
N GLY A 90 11.28 7.84 12.02
CA GLY A 90 12.48 7.61 11.20
C GLY A 90 12.38 6.34 10.36
N PRO A 91 13.32 6.12 9.43
CA PRO A 91 13.26 5.07 8.41
C PRO A 91 13.18 3.64 9.01
N VAL A 92 13.88 3.37 10.11
CA VAL A 92 13.84 2.06 10.78
C VAL A 92 12.43 1.77 11.32
N LYS A 93 11.82 2.75 11.97
CA LYS A 93 10.46 2.63 12.53
C LYS A 93 9.42 2.54 11.43
N GLU A 94 9.61 3.30 10.35
CA GLU A 94 8.76 3.26 9.17
C GLU A 94 8.78 1.87 8.53
N ASN A 95 9.94 1.22 8.44
CA ASN A 95 10.05 -0.12 7.88
C ASN A 95 9.31 -1.18 8.73
N ILE A 96 9.43 -1.09 10.06
CA ILE A 96 8.66 -1.96 10.99
C ILE A 96 7.16 -1.73 10.81
N LEU A 97 6.73 -0.48 10.73
CA LEU A 97 5.33 -0.12 10.49
C LEU A 97 4.82 -0.65 9.14
N LYS A 98 5.61 -0.56 8.07
CA LYS A 98 5.28 -1.15 6.77
C LYS A 98 5.05 -2.65 6.89
N ASN A 99 5.94 -3.38 7.55
CA ASN A 99 5.80 -4.83 7.74
C ASN A 99 4.53 -5.18 8.54
N LEU A 100 4.20 -4.41 9.57
CA LEU A 100 2.96 -4.56 10.34
C LEU A 100 1.73 -4.34 9.47
N LEU A 101 1.73 -3.27 8.66
CA LEU A 101 0.63 -2.98 7.75
C LEU A 101 0.49 -4.04 6.65
N ILE A 102 1.60 -4.60 6.14
CA ILE A 102 1.58 -5.70 5.17
C ILE A 102 0.81 -6.88 5.74
N ALA A 103 1.14 -7.28 6.98
CA ALA A 103 0.49 -8.40 7.65
C ALA A 103 -1.01 -8.18 7.89
N GLU A 104 -1.44 -6.93 8.13
CA GLU A 104 -2.85 -6.60 8.30
C GLU A 104 -3.61 -6.54 6.96
N VAL A 105 -2.95 -6.04 5.92
CA VAL A 105 -3.56 -5.81 4.60
C VAL A 105 -3.66 -7.09 3.77
N GLU A 106 -2.64 -7.96 3.83
CA GLU A 106 -2.57 -9.20 3.05
C GLU A 106 -3.83 -10.08 3.15
N PRO A 107 -4.41 -10.37 4.33
CA PRO A 107 -5.64 -11.17 4.43
C PRO A 107 -6.90 -10.44 3.92
N LEU A 108 -6.89 -9.10 3.90
CA LEU A 108 -8.03 -8.29 3.45
C LEU A 108 -8.08 -8.12 1.93
N LEU A 109 -6.97 -8.36 1.23
CA LEU A 109 -6.88 -8.15 -0.20
C LEU A 109 -7.62 -9.16 -1.08
N PRO A 110 -7.63 -10.49 -0.85
CA PRO A 110 -8.35 -11.42 -1.70
C PRO A 110 -9.84 -11.07 -1.95
N PRO A 111 -10.66 -10.72 -0.93
CA PRO A 111 -12.05 -10.33 -1.17
C PRO A 111 -12.18 -9.02 -1.96
N ILE A 112 -11.29 -8.06 -1.71
CA ILE A 112 -11.18 -6.79 -2.46
C ILE A 112 -10.71 -7.07 -3.90
N MET A 113 -9.87 -8.09 -4.09
CA MET A 113 -9.32 -8.47 -5.37
C MET A 113 -10.35 -9.07 -6.31
N ASN A 114 -11.33 -9.76 -5.74
CA ASN A 114 -12.38 -10.44 -6.47
C ASN A 114 -13.64 -9.58 -6.67
N ASN A 115 -13.66 -8.36 -6.11
CA ASN A 115 -14.78 -7.46 -6.28
C ASN A 115 -14.82 -6.93 -7.73
N LYS A 116 -15.93 -7.17 -8.43
CA LYS A 116 -16.16 -6.78 -9.83
C LYS A 116 -16.36 -5.27 -10.03
N GLN A 117 -16.60 -4.52 -8.94
CA GLN A 117 -16.74 -3.07 -8.94
C GLN A 117 -15.37 -2.41 -8.79
N ARG A 118 -14.56 -2.46 -9.86
CA ARG A 118 -13.25 -1.80 -9.90
C ARG A 118 -13.27 -0.69 -10.91
N LYS A 119 -12.73 0.46 -10.52
CA LYS A 119 -12.43 1.52 -11.48
C LYS A 119 -11.18 1.13 -12.24
N ASN A 120 -11.26 1.09 -13.58
CA ASN A 120 -10.11 0.82 -14.43
C ASN A 120 -9.56 2.13 -14.97
N ILE A 121 -8.24 2.29 -14.89
CA ILE A 121 -7.53 3.44 -15.45
C ILE A 121 -6.41 2.90 -16.33
N THR A 122 -6.40 3.29 -17.60
CA THR A 122 -5.29 2.98 -18.49
C THR A 122 -4.12 3.92 -18.19
N VAL A 123 -2.95 3.36 -17.91
CA VAL A 123 -1.74 4.13 -17.62
C VAL A 123 -0.94 4.31 -18.91
N TYR A 124 -0.85 5.55 -19.37
CA TYR A 124 0.07 5.95 -20.43
C TYR A 124 1.24 6.69 -19.78
N HIS A 125 2.47 6.23 -19.98
CA HIS A 125 3.63 7.06 -19.73
C HIS A 125 3.78 8.00 -20.92
N GLN A 126 3.64 9.31 -20.67
CA GLN A 126 3.92 10.32 -21.67
C GLN A 126 5.42 10.28 -22.02
N ASP A 127 5.72 10.40 -23.31
CA ASP A 127 7.03 10.22 -23.93
C ASP A 127 8.20 10.70 -23.07
N PHE A 128 9.22 9.85 -22.94
CA PHE A 128 10.56 10.24 -22.50
C PHE A 128 11.26 11.08 -23.59
N THR A 129 10.64 12.17 -24.04
CA THR A 129 11.37 13.18 -24.81
C THR A 129 12.35 13.85 -23.86
N ARG A 130 13.63 13.48 -23.96
CA ARG A 130 14.73 14.31 -23.48
C ARG A 130 14.48 15.72 -24.01
N GLN A 131 14.23 16.67 -23.11
CA GLN A 131 14.54 18.06 -23.43
C GLN A 131 16.06 18.08 -23.68
N LYS A 132 16.43 18.26 -24.96
CA LYS A 132 17.78 18.65 -25.32
C LYS A 132 17.90 20.09 -24.86
N ASP A 133 18.68 20.30 -23.80
CA ASP A 133 19.26 21.61 -23.51
C ASP A 133 20.13 22.09 -24.69
#